data_AF-A0A381UK73-F1
#
_entry.id   AF-A0A381UK73-F1
#
_cell.length_a   1.000
_cell.length_b   1.000
_cell.length_c   1.000
_cell.angle_alpha   90.00
_cell.angle_beta   90.00
_cell.angle_gamma   90.00
#
_symmetry.space_group_name_H-M   'P 1'
#
loop_
_entity.id
_entity.type
_entity.pdbx_description
1 polymer ?
#
loop_
_entity_poly.entity_id
_entity_poly.type
_entity_poly.pdbx_seq_one_letter_code
_entity_poly.pdbx_strand_id
1 'polypeptide(L)'
;GASGAVYGILLAFGMMFPNRTVYLYFLFPIKVKYLVMFLVATEFILSMSTTSDISHITHLSAVIIGFVYLRYFWRWKDIRFSIRKYVREFGLTAQHQKETRRAKLQQEVDQILDKINTVGYDGLSKEEKETLYATSRKLYRNRQKD
;
A
#
# COMPACT_ATOMS: atom_id res chain seq x y z
N GLY A 1 -26.15 11.47 -1.97
CA GLY A 1 -27.20 11.28 -0.96
C GLY A 1 -27.21 9.85 -0.45
N ALA A 2 -28.00 9.55 0.58
CA ALA A 2 -28.10 8.21 1.17
C ALA A 2 -28.54 7.12 0.16
N SER A 3 -29.29 7.51 -0.87
CA SER A 3 -29.75 6.65 -1.95
C SER A 3 -28.62 5.90 -2.69
N GLY A 4 -27.43 6.49 -2.85
CA GLY A 4 -26.29 5.80 -3.43
C GLY A 4 -25.85 4.58 -2.61
N ALA A 5 -25.83 4.70 -1.27
CA ALA A 5 -25.51 3.58 -0.40
C ALA A 5 -26.55 2.45 -0.51
N VAL A 6 -27.83 2.79 -0.71
CA VAL A 6 -28.89 1.80 -0.97
C VAL A 6 -28.61 1.01 -2.24
N TYR A 7 -28.21 1.67 -3.33
CA TYR A 7 -27.80 0.99 -4.57
C TYR A 7 -26.58 0.07 -4.37
N GLY A 8 -25.61 0.49 -3.56
CA GLY A 8 -24.48 -0.37 -3.18
C GLY A 8 -24.89 -1.63 -2.42
N ILE A 9 -25.83 -1.51 -1.47
CA ILE A 9 -26.37 -2.65 -0.71
C ILE A 9 -27.23 -3.56 -1.60
N LEU A 10 -28.07 -2.99 -2.47
CA LEU A 10 -28.88 -3.76 -3.43
C LEU A 10 -28.00 -4.57 -4.38
N LEU A 11 -26.92 -3.96 -4.88
CA LEU A 11 -25.93 -4.66 -5.68
C LEU A 11 -25.29 -5.83 -4.89
N ALA A 12 -24.87 -5.58 -3.65
CA ALA A 12 -24.30 -6.61 -2.80
C ALA A 12 -25.26 -7.78 -2.61
N PHE A 13 -26.52 -7.50 -2.32
CA PHE A 13 -27.56 -8.52 -2.17
C PHE A 13 -27.77 -9.30 -3.48
N GLY A 14 -27.83 -8.62 -4.62
CA GLY A 14 -27.99 -9.26 -5.94
C GLY A 14 -26.81 -10.14 -6.36
N MET A 15 -25.59 -9.78 -5.96
CA MET A 15 -24.40 -10.59 -6.23
C MET A 15 -24.27 -11.78 -5.27
N MET A 16 -24.63 -11.61 -4.00
CA MET A 16 -24.50 -12.67 -2.98
C MET A 16 -25.62 -13.70 -3.07
N PHE A 17 -26.85 -13.28 -3.39
CA PHE A 17 -28.03 -14.16 -3.42
C PHE A 17 -28.80 -14.06 -4.75
N PRO A 18 -28.16 -14.28 -5.91
CA PRO A 18 -28.73 -13.99 -7.22
C PRO A 18 -29.98 -14.81 -7.55
N ASN A 19 -30.10 -16.02 -7.00
CA ASN A 19 -31.22 -16.93 -7.23
C ASN A 19 -32.30 -16.87 -6.14
N ARG A 20 -32.16 -16.01 -5.13
CA ARG A 20 -33.21 -15.80 -4.13
C ARG A 20 -34.42 -15.16 -4.82
N THR A 21 -35.61 -15.60 -4.46
CA THR A 21 -36.87 -15.04 -4.97
C THR A 21 -37.36 -13.93 -4.05
N VAL A 22 -37.77 -12.81 -4.63
CA VAL A 22 -38.45 -11.70 -3.95
C VAL A 22 -39.77 -11.44 -4.65
N TYR A 23 -40.79 -11.06 -3.90
CA TYR A 23 -42.11 -10.77 -4.44
C TYR A 23 -42.26 -9.26 -4.67
N LEU A 24 -42.44 -8.86 -5.92
CA LEU A 24 -42.84 -7.49 -6.23
C LEU A 24 -44.30 -7.28 -5.83
N TYR A 25 -44.54 -6.29 -4.96
CA TYR A 25 -45.87 -5.98 -4.42
C TYR A 25 -46.63 -7.21 -3.91
N PHE A 26 -45.90 -8.19 -3.33
CA PHE A 26 -46.44 -9.47 -2.87
C PHE A 26 -47.07 -10.39 -3.93
N LEU A 27 -47.02 -10.00 -5.22
CA LEU A 27 -47.75 -10.69 -6.29
C LEU A 27 -46.84 -11.51 -7.21
N PHE A 28 -45.76 -10.89 -7.71
CA PHE A 28 -44.90 -11.50 -8.73
C PHE A 28 -43.56 -11.96 -8.15
N PRO A 29 -43.27 -13.28 -8.11
CA PRO A 29 -41.97 -13.78 -7.69
C PRO A 29 -40.91 -13.54 -8.77
N ILE A 30 -39.86 -12.79 -8.44
CA ILE A 30 -38.73 -12.51 -9.34
C ILE A 30 -37.42 -12.86 -8.64
N LYS A 31 -36.45 -13.41 -9.37
CA LYS A 31 -35.10 -13.63 -8.82
C LYS A 31 -34.38 -12.30 -8.64
N VAL A 32 -33.69 -12.13 -7.52
CA VAL A 32 -33.00 -10.87 -7.17
C VAL A 32 -32.07 -10.38 -8.28
N LYS A 33 -31.35 -11.28 -8.96
CA LYS A 33 -30.46 -10.89 -10.07
C LYS A 33 -31.16 -10.09 -11.17
N TYR A 34 -32.41 -10.43 -11.51
CA TYR A 34 -33.16 -9.72 -12.53
C TYR A 34 -33.66 -8.38 -12.02
N LEU A 35 -34.13 -8.33 -10.76
CA LEU A 35 -34.56 -7.09 -10.12
C LEU A 35 -33.41 -6.06 -10.05
N VAL A 36 -32.26 -6.48 -9.55
CA VAL A 36 -31.09 -5.60 -9.38
C VAL A 36 -30.54 -5.16 -10.74
N MET A 37 -30.46 -6.08 -11.72
CA MET A 37 -30.04 -5.73 -13.08
C MET A 37 -30.98 -4.72 -13.72
N PHE A 38 -32.29 -4.87 -13.55
CA PHE A 38 -33.29 -3.92 -14.03
C PHE A 38 -33.09 -2.53 -13.40
N LEU A 39 -32.98 -2.45 -12.08
CA LEU A 39 -32.78 -1.17 -11.38
C LEU A 39 -31.50 -0.44 -11.81
N VAL A 40 -30.39 -1.17 -11.96
CA VAL A 40 -29.12 -0.59 -12.42
C VAL A 40 -29.22 -0.14 -13.88
N ALA A 41 -29.88 -0.91 -14.75
CA ALA A 41 -30.07 -0.55 -16.15
C ALA A 41 -30.94 0.70 -16.30
N THR A 42 -32.02 0.83 -15.51
CA THR A 42 -32.85 2.04 -15.49
C THR A 42 -32.05 3.27 -15.06
N GLU A 43 -31.27 3.17 -13.98
CA GLU A 43 -30.39 4.27 -13.56
C GLU A 43 -29.37 4.66 -14.63
N PHE A 44 -28.81 3.69 -15.33
CA PHE A 44 -27.87 3.96 -16.43
C PHE A 44 -28.55 4.71 -17.57
N ILE A 45 -29.73 4.27 -18.02
CA ILE A 45 -30.48 4.92 -19.10
C ILE A 45 -30.87 6.35 -18.68
N LEU A 46 -31.39 6.52 -17.46
CA LEU A 46 -31.77 7.84 -16.95
C LEU A 46 -30.56 8.76 -16.76
N SER A 47 -29.38 8.22 -16.47
CA SER A 47 -28.15 9.02 -16.38
C SER A 47 -27.74 9.68 -17.70
N MET A 48 -28.24 9.17 -18.84
CA MET A 48 -28.01 9.76 -20.16
C MET A 48 -28.99 10.91 -20.47
N SER A 49 -30.09 11.01 -19.71
CA SER A 49 -31.01 12.14 -19.79
C SER A 49 -30.55 13.30 -18.90
N THR A 50 -30.63 14.54 -19.39
CA THR A 50 -30.23 15.75 -18.65
C THR A 50 -31.37 16.35 -17.81
N THR A 51 -32.54 15.70 -17.79
CA THR A 51 -33.80 16.23 -17.24
C THR A 51 -34.14 15.61 -15.88
N SER A 52 -33.23 15.69 -14.89
CA SER A 52 -33.57 15.26 -13.53
C SER A 52 -32.82 16.03 -12.44
N ASP A 53 -33.55 16.39 -11.38
CA ASP A 53 -33.02 16.98 -10.14
C ASP A 53 -32.25 15.97 -9.27
N ILE A 54 -32.28 14.68 -9.64
CA ILE A 54 -31.68 13.56 -8.93
C ILE A 54 -30.38 13.15 -9.61
N SER A 55 -29.30 13.07 -8.85
CA SER A 55 -27.99 12.67 -9.37
C SER A 55 -27.89 11.15 -9.61
N HIS A 56 -28.27 10.70 -10.81
CA HIS A 56 -28.10 9.30 -11.27
C HIS A 56 -26.63 8.87 -11.31
N ILE A 57 -25.71 9.82 -11.56
CA ILE A 57 -24.25 9.58 -11.50
C ILE A 57 -23.82 9.11 -10.11
N THR A 58 -24.46 9.63 -9.05
CA THR A 58 -24.17 9.20 -7.68
C THR A 58 -24.60 7.74 -7.45
N HIS A 59 -25.73 7.31 -8.01
CA HIS A 59 -26.16 5.91 -7.90
C HIS A 59 -25.24 4.98 -8.70
N LEU A 60 -24.88 5.38 -9.93
CA LEU A 60 -24.02 4.57 -10.80
C LEU A 60 -22.60 4.42 -10.22
N SER A 61 -22.04 5.47 -9.63
CA SER A 61 -20.75 5.39 -8.94
C SER A 61 -20.79 4.45 -7.73
N ALA A 62 -21.89 4.43 -6.97
CA ALA A 62 -22.07 3.49 -5.87
C ALA A 62 -22.16 2.02 -6.33
N VAL A 63 -22.81 1.77 -7.47
CA VAL A 63 -22.84 0.44 -8.12
C VAL A 63 -21.42 0.03 -8.52
N ILE A 64 -20.66 0.91 -9.17
CA ILE A 64 -19.28 0.61 -9.60
C ILE A 64 -18.36 0.36 -8.40
N ILE A 65 -18.38 1.26 -7.41
CA ILE A 65 -17.57 1.14 -6.19
C ILE A 65 -17.95 -0.13 -5.42
N GLY A 66 -19.26 -0.39 -5.27
CA GLY A 66 -19.77 -1.60 -4.62
C GLY A 66 -19.32 -2.88 -5.33
N PHE A 67 -19.39 -2.91 -6.66
CA PHE A 67 -18.93 -4.05 -7.47
C PHE A 67 -17.44 -4.31 -7.27
N VAL A 68 -16.61 -3.27 -7.40
CA VAL A 68 -15.16 -3.37 -7.21
C VAL A 68 -14.84 -3.81 -5.79
N TYR A 69 -15.51 -3.22 -4.78
CA TYR A 69 -15.33 -3.60 -3.39
C TYR A 69 -15.63 -5.09 -3.20
N LEU A 70 -16.82 -5.56 -3.57
CA LEU A 70 -17.22 -6.97 -3.39
C LEU A 70 -16.34 -7.95 -4.17
N ARG A 71 -15.93 -7.59 -5.39
CA ARG A 71 -15.14 -8.47 -6.26
C ARG A 71 -13.71 -8.65 -5.79
N TYR A 72 -13.12 -7.62 -5.17
CA TYR A 72 -11.71 -7.58 -4.82
C TYR A 72 -11.43 -7.55 -3.32
N PHE A 73 -12.44 -7.36 -2.44
CA PHE A 73 -12.27 -7.23 -0.97
C PHE A 73 -11.35 -8.31 -0.38
N TRP A 74 -11.46 -9.55 -0.87
CA TRP A 74 -10.62 -10.65 -0.41
C TRP A 74 -9.14 -10.47 -0.79
N ARG A 75 -8.86 -10.01 -2.01
CA ARG A 75 -7.49 -9.72 -2.51
C ARG A 75 -6.81 -8.54 -1.80
N TRP A 76 -7.57 -7.60 -1.23
CA TRP A 76 -6.99 -6.48 -0.48
C TRP A 76 -6.19 -6.94 0.75
N LYS A 77 -6.58 -8.07 1.37
CA LYS A 77 -5.82 -8.66 2.48
C LYS A 77 -4.46 -9.17 2.00
N ASP A 78 -4.42 -9.83 0.84
CA ASP A 78 -3.20 -10.37 0.23
C ASP A 78 -2.25 -9.26 -0.25
N ILE A 79 -2.80 -8.16 -0.79
CA ILE A 79 -2.03 -6.98 -1.20
C ILE A 79 -1.40 -6.29 0.01
N ARG A 80 -2.19 -6.04 1.07
CA ARG A 80 -1.66 -5.44 2.31
C ARG A 80 -0.59 -6.30 2.96
N PHE A 81 -0.75 -7.61 2.92
CA PHE A 81 0.26 -8.56 3.41
C PHE A 81 1.54 -8.48 2.57
N SER A 82 1.43 -8.54 1.24
CA SER A 82 2.56 -8.48 0.31
C SER A 82 3.36 -7.19 0.42
N ILE A 83 2.68 -6.03 0.52
CA ILE A 83 3.34 -4.73 0.69
C ILE A 83 4.08 -4.66 2.03
N ARG A 84 3.45 -5.08 3.12
CA ARG A 84 4.10 -5.09 4.44
C ARG A 84 5.32 -6.01 4.47
N LYS A 85 5.22 -7.17 3.82
CA LYS A 85 6.34 -8.12 3.67
C LYS A 85 7.50 -7.48 2.91
N TYR A 86 7.22 -6.91 1.72
CA TYR A 86 8.23 -6.27 0.89
C TYR A 86 8.94 -5.11 1.60
N VAL A 87 8.19 -4.21 2.26
CA VAL A 87 8.77 -3.07 2.99
C VAL A 87 9.65 -3.53 4.14
N ARG A 88 9.23 -4.57 4.87
CA ARG A 88 10.01 -5.14 5.98
C ARG A 88 11.30 -5.79 5.47
N GLU A 89 11.24 -6.57 4.40
CA GLU A 89 12.43 -7.20 3.80
C GLU A 89 13.41 -6.17 3.24
N PHE A 90 12.89 -5.12 2.59
CA PHE A 90 13.73 -4.01 2.11
C PHE A 90 14.41 -3.26 3.27
N GLY A 91 13.67 -2.96 4.34
CA GLY A 91 14.22 -2.32 5.53
C GLY A 91 15.32 -3.15 6.20
N LEU A 92 15.12 -4.46 6.36
CA LEU A 92 16.11 -5.36 6.92
C LEU A 92 17.38 -5.43 6.06
N THR A 93 17.24 -5.49 4.75
CA THR A 93 18.37 -5.54 3.82
C THR A 93 19.17 -4.24 3.84
N ALA A 94 18.49 -3.09 3.85
CA ALA A 94 19.12 -1.78 3.93
C ALA A 94 19.87 -1.58 5.26
N GLN A 95 19.29 -2.05 6.37
CA GLN A 95 19.94 -2.03 7.67
C GLN A 95 21.19 -2.91 7.68
N HIS A 96 21.10 -4.13 7.17
CA HIS A 96 22.24 -5.05 7.12
C HIS A 96 23.40 -4.47 6.31
N GLN A 97 23.11 -3.83 5.16
CA GLN A 97 24.14 -3.12 4.39
C GLN A 97 24.75 -1.93 5.15
N LYS A 98 23.95 -1.15 5.89
CA LYS A 98 24.46 -0.05 6.71
C LYS A 98 25.41 -0.57 7.80
N GLU A 99 25.06 -1.68 8.45
CA GLU A 99 25.88 -2.33 9.46
C GLU A 99 27.19 -2.90 8.88
N THR A 100 27.14 -3.65 7.77
CA THR A 100 28.37 -4.15 7.12
C THR A 100 29.28 -3.02 6.67
N ARG A 101 28.72 -1.94 6.12
CA ARG A 101 29.50 -0.76 5.73
C ARG A 101 30.16 -0.10 6.95
N ARG A 102 29.45 0.02 8.07
CA ARG A 102 29.98 0.57 9.31
C ARG A 102 31.10 -0.33 9.87
N ALA A 103 30.93 -1.64 9.82
CA ALA A 103 31.95 -2.60 10.25
C ALA A 103 33.22 -2.49 9.42
N LYS A 104 33.12 -2.38 8.08
CA LYS A 104 34.29 -2.16 7.21
C LYS A 104 35.03 -0.85 7.51
N LEU A 105 34.28 0.25 7.69
CA LEU A 105 34.86 1.54 8.06
C LEU A 105 35.57 1.50 9.42
N GLN A 106 35.01 0.75 10.38
CA GLN A 106 35.64 0.55 11.67
C GLN A 106 36.94 -0.26 11.53
N GLN A 107 36.91 -1.34 10.74
CA GLN A 107 38.08 -2.18 10.47
C GLN A 107 39.23 -1.39 9.83
N GLU A 108 38.94 -0.52 8.86
CA GLU A 108 39.97 0.36 8.25
C GLU A 108 40.60 1.30 9.28
N VAL A 109 39.81 1.85 10.20
CA VAL A 109 40.33 2.69 11.29
C VAL A 109 41.21 1.86 12.22
N ASP A 110 40.73 0.69 12.66
CA ASP A 110 41.46 -0.17 13.58
C ASP A 110 42.82 -0.61 12.99
N GLN A 111 42.88 -0.95 11.70
CA GLN A 111 44.13 -1.26 11.00
C GLN A 111 45.14 -0.10 11.03
N ILE A 112 44.69 1.14 10.84
CA ILE A 112 45.56 2.31 10.89
C ILE A 112 45.99 2.59 12.33
N LEU A 113 45.11 2.39 13.32
CA LEU A 113 45.44 2.54 14.74
C LEU A 113 46.51 1.53 15.18
N ASP A 114 46.43 0.28 14.73
CA ASP A 114 47.46 -0.74 14.97
C ASP A 114 48.81 -0.34 14.36
N LYS A 115 48.79 0.27 13.17
CA LYS A 115 50.00 0.80 12.54
C LYS A 115 50.57 1.99 13.31
N ILE A 116 49.73 2.92 13.78
CA ILE A 116 50.17 4.03 14.64
C ILE A 116 50.81 3.49 15.92
N ASN A 117 50.26 2.43 16.51
CA ASN A 117 50.80 1.84 17.74
C ASN A 117 52.20 1.24 17.55
N THR A 118 52.56 0.83 16.32
CA THR A 118 53.87 0.23 16.02
C THR A 118 54.91 1.23 15.52
N VAL A 119 54.55 2.12 14.60
CA VAL A 119 55.50 3.05 13.95
C VAL A 119 55.30 4.52 14.32
N GLY A 120 54.29 4.84 15.14
CA GLY A 120 53.92 6.21 15.47
C GLY A 120 53.12 6.90 14.36
N TYR A 121 52.48 8.03 14.70
CA TYR A 121 51.63 8.78 13.77
C TYR A 121 52.41 9.34 12.57
N ASP A 122 53.67 9.75 12.78
CA ASP A 122 54.51 10.30 11.72
C ASP A 122 54.90 9.25 10.68
N GLY A 123 54.90 7.97 11.03
CA GLY A 123 55.17 6.82 10.15
C GLY A 123 54.03 6.44 9.19
N LEU A 124 52.88 7.12 9.26
CA LEU A 124 51.77 6.91 8.33
C LEU A 124 51.99 7.60 6.98
N SER A 125 51.52 6.98 5.91
CA SER A 125 51.44 7.63 4.60
C SER A 125 50.44 8.79 4.61
N LYS A 126 50.57 9.71 3.66
CA LYS A 126 49.62 10.82 3.51
C LYS A 126 48.19 10.31 3.29
N GLU A 127 48.04 9.22 2.52
CA GLU A 127 46.75 8.58 2.24
C GLU A 127 46.13 7.94 3.49
N GLU A 128 46.94 7.28 4.33
CA GLU A 128 46.48 6.69 5.59
C GLU A 128 46.01 7.77 6.58
N LYS A 129 46.74 8.89 6.68
CA LYS A 129 46.33 10.03 7.50
C LYS A 129 45.01 10.64 7.03
N GLU A 130 44.83 10.82 5.73
CA GLU A 130 43.58 11.32 5.14
C GLU A 130 42.41 10.36 5.35
N THR A 131 42.63 9.06 5.14
CA THR A 131 41.63 8.01 5.33
C THR A 131 41.17 7.94 6.79
N LEU A 132 42.11 7.94 7.73
CA LEU A 132 41.81 7.96 9.17
C LEU A 132 40.96 9.17 9.57
N TYR A 133 41.35 10.37 9.13
CA TYR A 133 40.61 11.60 9.43
C TYR A 133 39.21 11.59 8.83
N ALA A 134 39.08 11.21 7.55
CA ALA A 134 37.79 11.17 6.86
C ALA A 134 36.85 10.12 7.45
N THR A 135 37.34 8.91 7.72
CA THR A 135 36.54 7.79 8.23
C THR A 135 36.16 7.99 9.70
N SER A 136 37.09 8.41 10.57
CA SER A 136 36.78 8.71 11.98
C SER A 136 35.74 9.83 12.11
N ARG A 137 35.87 10.91 11.33
CA ARG A 137 34.89 12.02 11.31
C ARG A 137 33.52 11.55 10.86
N LYS A 138 33.46 10.66 9.87
CA LYS A 138 32.20 10.08 9.37
C LYS A 138 31.54 9.15 10.39
N LEU A 139 32.32 8.35 11.11
CA LEU A 139 31.85 7.46 12.18
C LEU A 139 31.36 8.26 13.40
N TYR A 140 32.12 9.27 13.84
CA TYR A 140 31.74 10.16 14.94
C TYR A 140 30.43 10.90 14.66
N ARG A 141 30.31 11.50 13.47
CA ARG A 141 29.09 12.24 13.08
C ARG A 141 27.85 11.36 13.01
N ASN A 142 28.01 10.07 12.68
CA ASN A 142 26.90 9.13 12.66
C ASN A 142 26.47 8.69 14.07
N ARG A 143 27.39 8.57 15.04
CA ARG A 143 27.04 8.24 16.44
C ARG A 143 26.21 9.32 17.15
N GLN A 144 26.32 10.59 16.76
CA GLN A 144 25.55 11.68 17.38
C GLN A 144 24.12 11.82 16.86
N LYS A 145 23.77 11.10 15.78
CA LYS A 145 22.43 11.14 15.17
C LYS A 145 21.53 9.97 15.59
N ASP A 146 22.12 8.94 16.18
CA ASP A 146 21.44 7.79 16.77
C ASP A 146 21.16 8.10 18.26
#